data_AF-A0A078FH72-F1
#
_entry.id   AF-A0A078FH72-F1
#
_cell.length_a   1.000
_cell.length_b   1.000
_cell.length_c   1.000
_cell.angle_alpha   90.00
_cell.angle_beta   90.00
_cell.angle_gamma   90.00
#
_symmetry.space_group_name_H-M   'P 1'
#
loop_
_entity.id
_entity.type
_entity.pdbx_description
1 polymer ?
#
loop_
_entity_poly.entity_id
_entity_poly.type
_entity_poly.pdbx_seq_one_letter_code
_entity_poly.pdbx_strand_id
1 'polypeptide(L)'
;MPFFHHEVVKKSVVRIIKEKKERVWKLLKMCFESGLVTIYQMTKGFKRVGESLEDLSLDVPDAAEKFSCCVERAKVDGFLDESFAIEETQGKKENGSSSSAPTCTS
;
A
#
# COMPACT_ATOMS: atom_id res chain seq x y z
N MET A 1 -4.64 22.73 0.80
CA MET A 1 -5.59 21.88 0.05
C MET A 1 -5.75 20.53 0.77
N PRO A 2 -6.65 20.42 1.75
CA PRO A 2 -6.80 19.24 2.62
C PRO A 2 -7.31 17.97 1.91
N PHE A 3 -7.76 18.08 0.66
CA PHE A 3 -8.30 16.95 -0.11
C PHE A 3 -7.23 16.09 -0.80
N PHE A 4 -5.96 16.50 -0.78
CA PHE A 4 -4.86 15.86 -1.53
C PHE A 4 -3.94 14.97 -0.67
N HIS A 5 -4.30 14.71 0.60
CA HIS A 5 -3.44 13.96 1.51
C HIS A 5 -3.21 12.52 1.04
N HIS A 6 -4.19 11.87 0.41
CA HIS A 6 -4.04 10.55 -0.19
C HIS A 6 -2.97 10.48 -1.28
N GLU A 7 -2.67 11.59 -1.97
CA GLU A 7 -1.55 11.63 -2.93
C GLU A 7 -0.19 11.65 -2.23
N VAL A 8 -0.11 12.27 -1.04
CA VAL A 8 1.08 12.17 -0.19
C VAL A 8 1.26 10.74 0.31
N VAL A 9 0.18 10.08 0.71
CA VAL A 9 0.19 8.66 1.10
C VAL A 9 0.68 7.79 -0.07
N LYS A 10 0.06 7.92 -1.25
CA LYS A 10 0.45 7.18 -2.47
C LYS A 10 1.94 7.33 -2.75
N LYS A 11 2.43 8.58 -2.86
CA LYS A 11 3.84 8.86 -3.17
C LYS A 11 4.79 8.33 -2.09
N SER A 12 4.38 8.39 -0.83
CA SER A 12 5.18 7.86 0.29
C SER A 12 5.33 6.35 0.20
N VAL A 13 4.22 5.62 -0.01
CA VAL A 13 4.21 4.15 -0.15
C VAL A 13 4.99 3.71 -1.40
N VAL A 14 4.78 4.37 -2.54
CA VAL A 14 5.58 4.11 -3.77
C VAL A 14 7.07 4.31 -3.51
N ARG A 15 7.45 5.35 -2.77
CA ARG A 15 8.86 5.60 -2.42
C ARG A 15 9.43 4.53 -1.49
N ILE A 16 8.63 4.01 -0.57
CA ILE A 16 9.01 2.91 0.33
C ILE A 16 9.23 1.63 -0.49
N ILE A 17 8.37 1.32 -1.47
CA ILE A 17 8.54 0.17 -2.37
C ILE A 17 9.82 0.30 -3.20
N LYS A 18 10.10 1.48 -3.76
CA LYS A 18 11.29 1.72 -4.61
C LYS A 18 12.61 1.70 -3.82
N GLU A 19 12.66 2.39 -2.68
CA GLU A 19 13.91 2.74 -2.01
C GLU A 19 14.07 2.13 -0.60
N LYS A 20 13.13 1.30 -0.11
CA LYS A 20 13.10 0.69 1.24
C LYS A 20 13.39 1.70 2.38
N LYS A 21 12.85 2.92 2.27
CA LYS A 21 13.12 4.01 3.21
C LYS A 21 12.23 3.97 4.45
N GLU A 22 12.70 3.31 5.50
CA GLU A 22 12.05 3.27 6.83
C GLU A 22 11.70 4.64 7.41
N ARG A 23 12.52 5.67 7.13
CA ARG A 23 12.25 7.04 7.59
C ARG A 23 10.94 7.60 7.03
N VAL A 24 10.58 7.24 5.80
CA VAL A 24 9.34 7.69 5.15
C VAL A 24 8.14 7.03 5.82
N TRP A 25 8.26 5.74 6.16
CA TRP A 25 7.22 5.03 6.93
C TRP A 25 6.98 5.70 8.29
N LYS A 26 8.06 5.99 9.04
CA LYS A 26 7.96 6.68 10.34
C LYS A 26 7.29 8.04 10.23
N LEU A 27 7.61 8.83 9.20
CA LEU A 27 6.97 10.12 8.97
C LEU A 27 5.47 9.95 8.67
N LEU A 28 5.11 8.98 7.83
CA LEU A 28 3.73 8.68 7.50
C LEU A 28 2.93 8.27 8.75
N LYS A 29 3.55 7.47 9.64
CA LYS A 29 2.98 7.10 10.94
C LYS A 29 2.72 8.31 11.83
N MET A 30 3.71 9.20 11.99
CA MET A 30 3.55 10.42 12.78
C MET A 30 2.42 11.31 12.25
N CYS A 31 2.30 11.46 10.93
CA CYS A 31 1.22 12.24 10.31
C CYS A 31 -0.17 11.62 10.54
N PHE A 32 -0.26 10.29 10.62
CA PHE A 32 -1.50 9.59 10.94
C PHE A 32 -1.86 9.76 12.42
N GLU A 33 -0.92 9.50 13.32
CA GLU A 33 -1.09 9.64 14.78
C GLU A 33 -1.43 11.08 15.20
N SER A 34 -0.88 12.09 14.49
CA SER A 34 -1.20 13.49 14.73
C SER A 34 -2.56 13.93 14.16
N GLY A 35 -3.29 13.04 13.49
CA GLY A 35 -4.56 13.32 12.82
C GLY A 35 -4.46 14.17 11.55
N LEU A 36 -3.23 14.43 11.05
CA LEU A 36 -3.01 15.22 9.84
C LEU A 36 -3.47 14.45 8.59
N VAL A 37 -3.26 13.13 8.59
CA VAL A 37 -3.76 12.21 7.57
C VAL A 37 -4.81 11.32 8.21
N THR A 38 -6.05 11.42 7.75
CA THR A 38 -7.15 10.59 8.26
C THR A 38 -7.08 9.17 7.70
N ILE A 39 -7.72 8.22 8.38
CA ILE A 39 -7.84 6.83 7.91
C ILE A 39 -8.47 6.73 6.51
N TYR A 40 -9.40 7.62 6.18
CA TYR A 40 -9.99 7.71 4.84
C TYR A 40 -8.95 8.10 3.78
N GLN A 41 -8.09 9.09 4.07
CA GLN A 41 -7.02 9.51 3.16
C GLN A 41 -5.93 8.43 3.07
N MET A 42 -5.66 7.72 4.16
CA MET A 42 -4.74 6.58 4.19
C MET A 42 -5.23 5.45 3.28
N THR A 43 -6.44 4.98 3.52
CA THR A 43 -7.09 3.93 2.72
C THR A 43 -7.14 4.29 1.24
N LYS A 44 -7.56 5.53 0.92
CA LYS A 44 -7.61 6.01 -0.47
C LYS A 44 -6.22 6.05 -1.11
N GLY A 45 -5.20 6.43 -0.35
CA GLY A 45 -3.81 6.44 -0.81
C GLY A 45 -3.31 5.04 -1.16
N PHE A 46 -3.54 4.06 -0.29
CA PHE A 46 -3.16 2.66 -0.53
C PHE A 46 -3.91 2.06 -1.72
N LYS A 47 -5.21 2.32 -1.88
CA LYS A 47 -5.97 1.89 -3.07
C LYS A 47 -5.32 2.41 -4.36
N ARG A 48 -4.95 3.69 -4.39
CA ARG A 48 -4.29 4.29 -5.55
C ARG A 48 -2.89 3.76 -5.84
N VAL A 49 -2.20 3.17 -4.87
CA VAL A 49 -0.94 2.46 -5.12
C VAL A 49 -1.25 1.16 -5.85
N GLY A 50 -2.21 0.38 -5.35
CA GLY A 50 -2.67 -0.86 -5.99
C GLY A 50 -3.13 -0.66 -7.44
N GLU A 51 -3.88 0.41 -7.71
CA GLU A 51 -4.31 0.79 -9.07
C GLU A 51 -3.13 1.09 -10.03
N SER A 52 -1.94 1.41 -9.50
CA SER A 52 -0.74 1.75 -10.29
C SER A 52 0.38 0.71 -10.13
N LEU A 53 0.04 -0.50 -9.67
CA LEU A 53 1.02 -1.54 -9.36
C LEU A 53 1.64 -2.14 -10.64
N GLU A 54 0.86 -2.26 -11.71
CA GLU A 54 1.35 -2.69 -13.03
C GLU A 54 2.43 -1.72 -13.56
N ASP A 55 2.13 -0.41 -13.56
CA ASP A 55 3.09 0.63 -13.95
C ASP A 55 4.32 0.64 -13.03
N LEU A 56 4.12 0.46 -11.71
CA LEU A 56 5.22 0.42 -10.75
C LEU A 56 6.13 -0.79 -10.96
N SER A 57 5.57 -1.90 -11.48
CA SER A 57 6.32 -3.13 -11.76
C SER A 57 7.29 -2.98 -12.93
N LEU A 58 7.11 -1.97 -13.80
CA LEU A 58 8.07 -1.63 -14.86
C LEU A 58 9.40 -1.14 -14.29
N ASP A 59 9.37 -0.44 -13.16
CA ASP A 59 10.57 0.06 -12.47
C ASP A 59 11.11 -0.95 -11.45
N VAL A 60 10.20 -1.68 -10.79
CA VAL A 60 10.49 -2.55 -9.64
C VAL A 60 9.78 -3.89 -9.83
N PRO A 61 10.45 -4.95 -10.32
CA PRO A 61 9.79 -6.19 -10.73
C PRO A 61 9.05 -6.92 -9.59
N ASP A 62 9.45 -6.69 -8.34
CA ASP A 62 8.84 -7.23 -7.11
C ASP A 62 7.88 -6.23 -6.43
N ALA A 63 7.35 -5.24 -7.16
CA ALA A 63 6.49 -4.20 -6.61
C ALA A 63 5.24 -4.75 -5.91
N ALA A 64 4.60 -5.79 -6.48
CA ALA A 64 3.39 -6.37 -5.91
C ALA A 64 3.62 -7.07 -4.57
N GLU A 65 4.72 -7.82 -4.45
CA GLU A 65 5.12 -8.46 -3.19
C GLU A 65 5.43 -7.41 -2.13
N LYS A 66 6.25 -6.41 -2.48
CA LYS A 66 6.59 -5.30 -1.57
C LYS A 66 5.36 -4.51 -1.13
N PHE A 67 4.41 -4.28 -2.04
CA PHE A 67 3.16 -3.61 -1.70
C PHE A 67 2.32 -4.45 -0.74
N SER A 68 2.23 -5.76 -0.96
CA SER A 68 1.55 -6.68 -0.04
C SER A 68 2.15 -6.63 1.36
N CYS A 69 3.49 -6.63 1.49
CA CYS A 69 4.17 -6.43 2.76
C CYS A 69 3.85 -5.07 3.40
N CYS A 70 3.73 -4.02 2.59
CA CYS A 70 3.31 -2.70 3.09
C CYS A 70 1.86 -2.70 3.58
N VAL A 71 0.95 -3.42 2.92
CA VAL A 71 -0.46 -3.55 3.34
C VAL A 71 -0.57 -4.26 4.68
N GLU A 72 0.14 -5.38 4.85
CA GLU A 72 0.14 -6.11 6.12
C GLU A 72 0.72 -5.26 7.26
N ARG A 73 1.82 -4.56 7.00
CA ARG A 73 2.38 -3.60 7.97
C ARG A 73 1.40 -2.46 8.29
N ALA A 74 0.69 -1.96 7.28
CA ALA A 74 -0.30 -0.89 7.44
C ALA A 74 -1.50 -1.33 8.30
N LYS A 75 -1.94 -2.58 8.20
CA LYS A 75 -2.97 -3.15 9.10
C LYS A 75 -2.47 -3.16 10.55
N VAL A 76 -1.25 -3.64 10.79
CA VAL A 76 -0.64 -3.65 12.13
C VAL A 76 -0.49 -2.24 12.72
N ASP A 77 -0.13 -1.25 11.90
CA ASP A 77 -0.01 0.14 12.33
C ASP A 77 -1.36 0.89 12.41
N GLY A 78 -2.50 0.23 12.12
CA GLY A 78 -3.84 0.82 12.17
C GLY A 78 -4.16 1.80 11.03
N PHE A 79 -3.34 1.81 9.98
CA PHE A 79 -3.53 2.66 8.80
C PHE A 79 -4.68 2.17 7.92
N LEU A 80 -4.90 0.86 7.91
CA LEU A 80 -5.91 0.16 7.12
C LEU A 80 -6.73 -0.75 8.02
N ASP A 81 -7.98 -0.95 7.63
CA ASP A 81 -8.83 -1.97 8.24
C ASP A 81 -8.33 -3.38 7.87
N GLU A 82 -8.57 -4.36 8.73
CA GLU A 82 -8.20 -5.75 8.49
C GLU A 82 -8.87 -6.31 7.22
N SER A 83 -10.07 -5.82 6.89
CA SER A 83 -10.82 -6.17 5.68
C SER A 83 -10.26 -5.57 4.39
N PHE A 84 -9.22 -4.72 4.47
CA PHE A 84 -8.61 -4.14 3.27
C PHE A 84 -8.04 -5.24 2.36
N ALA A 85 -8.61 -5.33 1.15
CA ALA A 85 -8.14 -6.21 0.09
C ALA A 85 -7.46 -5.39 -1.01
N ILE A 86 -6.39 -5.97 -1.57
CA ILE A 86 -5.79 -5.47 -2.81
C ILE A 86 -6.71 -5.95 -3.93
N GLU A 87 -7.46 -5.04 -4.52
CA GLU A 87 -8.22 -5.32 -5.73
C GLU A 87 -7.19 -5.48 -6.86
N GLU A 88 -6.91 -6.71 -7.26
CA GLU A 88 -6.15 -6.97 -8.48
C GLU A 88 -7.01 -6.51 -9.66
N THR A 89 -6.56 -5.48 -10.39
CA THR A 89 -7.17 -5.09 -11.65
C THR A 89 -6.98 -6.22 -12.66
N GLN A 90 -7.90 -7.18 -12.67
CA GLN A 90 -7.89 -8.28 -13.63
C GLN A 90 -8.36 -7.78 -15.00
N GLY A 91 -7.41 -7.71 -15.94
CA GLY A 91 -7.70 -8.05 -17.33
C GLY A 91 -8.15 -9.50 -17.41
N LYS A 92 -9.47 -9.73 -17.45
CA LYS A 92 -10.20 -10.98 -17.70
C LYS A 92 -9.35 -12.17 -18.23
N LYS A 93 -9.11 -13.18 -17.39
CA LYS A 93 -9.13 -14.62 -17.76
C LYS A 93 -9.63 -15.46 -16.58
N GLU A 94 -10.56 -16.36 -16.90
CA GLU A 94 -11.27 -17.25 -15.99
C GLU A 94 -10.39 -18.38 -15.40
N ASN A 95 -10.89 -18.90 -14.28
CA ASN A 95 -10.67 -20.21 -13.65
C ASN A 95 -9.41 -20.43 -12.77
N GLY A 96 -9.68 -20.84 -11.52
CA GLY A 96 -8.89 -21.85 -10.83
C GLY A 96 -8.47 -21.51 -9.41
N SER A 97 -9.22 -22.02 -8.44
CA SER A 97 -8.88 -22.15 -7.03
C SER A 97 -7.42 -22.55 -6.76
N SER A 98 -6.72 -21.85 -5.88
CA SER A 98 -6.04 -22.45 -4.71
C SER A 98 -5.31 -21.39 -3.88
N SER A 99 -5.43 -21.56 -2.57
CA SER A 99 -4.79 -20.82 -1.49
C SER A 99 -3.26 -20.90 -1.53
N SER A 100 -2.57 -19.79 -1.28
CA SER A 100 -1.38 -19.79 -0.40
C SER A 100 -1.02 -18.37 0.00
N ALA A 101 -0.85 -18.14 1.30
CA ALA A 101 -0.40 -16.88 1.88
C ALA A 101 1.13 -16.76 1.79
N PRO A 102 1.70 -15.59 1.45
CA PRO A 102 3.14 -15.39 1.55
C PRO A 102 3.52 -14.98 2.97
N THR A 103 4.32 -15.81 3.64
CA THR A 103 4.96 -15.52 4.91
C THR A 103 6.16 -14.60 4.72
N CYS A 104 6.08 -13.36 5.20
CA CYS A 104 7.24 -12.47 5.29
C CYS A 104 7.97 -12.77 6.61
N THR A 105 9.16 -13.38 6.51
CA THR A 105 10.02 -13.67 7.68
C THR A 105 10.93 -12.47 7.94
N SER A 106 11.18 -12.20 9.23
CA SER A 106 11.81 -11.00 9.83
C SER A 106 13.16 -10.55 9.27
#